data_AF-A0A0F9TRX5-F1
#
_entry.id   AF-A0A0F9TRX5-F1
#
_cell.length_a   1.000
_cell.length_b   1.000
_cell.length_c   1.000
_cell.angle_alpha   90.00
_cell.angle_beta   90.00
_cell.angle_gamma   90.00
#
_symmetry.space_group_name_H-M   'P 1'
#
loop_
_entity.id
_entity.type
_entity.pdbx_description
1 polymer ?
#
loop_
_entity_poly.entity_id
_entity_poly.type
_entity_poly.pdbx_seq_one_letter_code
_entity_poly.pdbx_strand_id
1 'polypeptide(L)'
;MSNKEDYNQYTRTQKKSIKRLKSYKEKLLDDLKLLAGETGVKNPLSNSSGTRLPNLNPPGISLSNLNPPETKLPNLIPLPTINNFQLENLVEENSMLKLEIESLKNRNIKLQTENNTLLRERENLKSEQANISILESEIIDLREMITMLAQEKEVIEKSILQTPPKVVSENHIELEEPVIVTEEVDPKEITPSQEELKKSRKKSKKPKKKKLSKEEIKAIQEKHETMAPVRRRCPTCLNLNKKFIREMQDKSNILMQNPTIYGKKFRCGICSTEWK
;
A
#
# COMPACT_ATOMS: atom_id res chain seq x y z
N MET A 1 24.50 12.75 -8.69
CA MET A 1 24.22 13.53 -7.46
C MET A 1 22.74 13.53 -7.04
N SER A 2 21.85 12.75 -7.67
CA SER A 2 20.39 12.76 -7.37
C SER A 2 19.96 12.03 -6.09
N ASN A 3 20.76 11.11 -5.55
CA ASN A 3 20.26 10.20 -4.49
C ASN A 3 20.21 10.80 -3.07
N LYS A 4 20.91 11.91 -2.80
CA LYS A 4 20.93 12.52 -1.45
C LYS A 4 19.67 13.33 -1.14
N GLU A 5 19.08 13.95 -2.15
CA GLU A 5 17.86 14.76 -1.99
C GLU A 5 16.62 13.88 -1.78
N ASP A 6 16.53 12.77 -2.53
CA ASP A 6 15.44 11.80 -2.39
C ASP A 6 15.43 11.14 -1.00
N TYR A 7 16.61 10.80 -0.46
CA TYR A 7 16.74 10.25 0.90
C TYR A 7 16.32 11.25 1.98
N ASN A 8 16.67 12.53 1.82
CA ASN A 8 16.26 13.58 2.74
C ASN A 8 14.75 13.87 2.68
N GLN A 9 14.14 13.75 1.51
CA GLN A 9 12.69 13.94 1.37
C GLN A 9 11.91 12.76 1.95
N TYR A 10 12.41 11.54 1.78
CA TYR A 10 11.85 10.32 2.39
C TYR A 10 11.88 10.39 3.93
N THR A 11 13.02 10.73 4.51
CA THR A 11 13.17 10.85 5.97
C THR A 11 12.31 11.98 6.57
N ARG A 12 12.12 13.09 5.86
CA ARG A 12 11.17 14.16 6.28
C ARG A 12 9.73 13.66 6.30
N THR A 13 9.34 12.88 5.31
CA THR A 13 7.97 12.34 5.22
C THR A 13 7.72 11.32 6.33
N GLN A 14 8.69 10.43 6.61
CA GLN A 14 8.62 9.50 7.74
C GLN A 14 8.58 10.20 9.10
N LYS A 15 9.38 11.27 9.30
CA LYS A 15 9.31 12.05 10.55
C LYS A 15 7.93 12.68 10.77
N LYS A 16 7.28 13.16 9.70
CA LYS A 16 5.91 13.70 9.76
C LYS A 16 4.88 12.61 10.09
N SER A 17 4.98 11.42 9.50
CA SER A 17 4.05 10.32 9.80
C SER A 17 4.21 9.83 11.25
N ILE A 18 5.44 9.68 11.74
CA ILE A 18 5.73 9.32 13.14
C ILE A 18 5.13 10.35 14.12
N LYS A 19 5.26 11.65 13.83
CA LYS A 19 4.68 12.70 14.67
C LYS A 19 3.14 12.62 14.71
N ARG A 20 2.50 12.34 13.58
CA ARG A 20 1.03 12.14 13.51
C ARG A 20 0.59 10.90 14.29
N LEU A 21 1.31 9.78 14.17
CA LEU A 21 1.03 8.55 14.91
C LEU A 21 1.15 8.75 16.42
N LYS A 22 2.18 9.47 16.90
CA LYS A 22 2.32 9.81 18.32
C LYS A 22 1.13 10.63 18.83
N SER A 23 0.74 11.67 18.07
CA SER A 23 -0.42 12.49 18.43
C SER A 23 -1.74 11.70 18.46
N TYR A 24 -1.92 10.76 17.53
CA TYR A 24 -3.11 9.90 17.52
C TYR A 24 -3.11 8.92 18.71
N LYS A 25 -1.95 8.37 19.07
CA LYS A 25 -1.79 7.50 20.24
C LYS A 25 -2.13 8.24 21.55
N GLU A 26 -1.69 9.48 21.70
CA GLU A 26 -2.02 10.32 22.87
C GLU A 26 -3.53 10.57 22.99
N LYS A 27 -4.19 10.96 21.88
CA LYS A 27 -5.65 11.15 21.87
C LYS A 27 -6.42 9.88 22.25
N LEU A 28 -6.03 8.73 21.71
CA LEU A 28 -6.62 7.44 22.09
C LEU A 28 -6.44 7.12 23.57
N LEU A 29 -5.30 7.50 24.15
CA LEU A 29 -5.04 7.31 25.57
C LEU A 29 -5.95 8.19 26.42
N ASP A 30 -6.18 9.43 26.01
CA ASP A 30 -7.09 10.36 26.67
C ASP A 30 -8.56 9.89 26.56
N ASP A 31 -8.98 9.41 25.39
CA ASP A 31 -10.31 8.83 25.17
C ASP A 31 -10.53 7.58 26.04
N LEU A 32 -9.51 6.72 26.17
CA LEU A 32 -9.57 5.55 27.04
C LEU A 32 -9.66 5.93 28.53
N LYS A 33 -8.97 6.99 28.97
CA LYS A 33 -9.08 7.52 30.34
C LYS A 33 -10.48 8.08 30.64
N LEU A 34 -11.08 8.76 29.66
CA LEU A 34 -12.46 9.25 29.75
C LEU A 34 -13.45 8.07 29.91
N LEU A 35 -13.28 7.02 29.10
CA LEU A 35 -14.12 5.81 29.18
C LEU A 35 -13.88 5.00 30.45
N ALA A 36 -12.66 4.99 30.99
CA ALA A 36 -12.32 4.31 32.24
C ALA A 36 -12.85 5.03 33.49
N GLY A 37 -13.47 6.22 33.35
CA GLY A 37 -13.93 7.00 34.49
C GLY A 37 -12.80 7.59 35.33
N GLU A 38 -11.56 7.60 34.83
CA GLU A 38 -10.38 8.15 35.52
C GLU A 38 -10.33 9.68 35.51
N THR A 39 -11.37 10.37 35.03
CA THR A 39 -11.52 11.79 35.31
C THR A 39 -11.64 11.95 36.81
N GLY A 40 -10.57 12.45 37.43
CA GLY A 40 -10.45 12.78 38.85
C GLY A 40 -11.39 13.91 39.28
N VAL A 41 -12.68 13.78 38.99
CA VAL A 41 -13.73 14.38 39.78
C VAL A 41 -13.68 13.62 41.10
N LYS A 42 -13.04 14.24 42.09
CA LYS A 42 -13.14 13.84 43.49
C LYS A 42 -14.62 13.86 43.86
N ASN A 43 -15.34 12.76 43.64
CA ASN A 43 -16.62 12.52 44.26
C ASN A 43 -16.33 12.15 45.72
N PRO A 44 -16.69 12.97 46.71
CA PRO A 44 -16.40 12.71 48.12
C PRO A 44 -17.34 11.67 48.75
N LEU A 45 -17.94 10.76 47.97
CA LEU A 45 -18.98 9.84 48.42
C LEU A 45 -18.91 8.51 47.66
N SER A 46 -18.06 7.59 48.13
CA SER A 46 -18.38 6.14 48.15
C SER A 46 -17.24 5.31 48.75
N ASN A 47 -17.16 5.31 50.07
CA ASN A 47 -16.67 4.13 50.79
C ASN A 47 -17.73 3.03 50.64
N SER A 48 -17.60 2.16 49.64
CA SER A 48 -18.25 0.85 49.66
C SER A 48 -17.27 -0.19 49.17
N SER A 49 -16.70 -0.89 50.15
CA SER A 49 -15.92 -2.12 50.04
C SER A 49 -16.43 -3.06 48.97
N GLY A 50 -15.53 -3.42 48.06
CA GLY A 50 -15.74 -4.38 46.98
C GLY A 50 -16.24 -5.72 47.50
N THR A 51 -17.46 -6.06 47.11
CA THR A 51 -17.97 -7.42 47.15
C THR A 51 -17.77 -8.00 45.76
N ARG A 52 -16.91 -9.03 45.65
CA ARG A 52 -16.78 -9.83 44.42
C ARG A 52 -18.15 -10.36 44.04
N LEU A 53 -18.65 -10.00 42.86
CA LEU A 53 -19.83 -10.64 42.27
C LEU A 53 -19.45 -12.08 41.90
N PRO A 54 -20.12 -13.10 42.48
CA PRO A 54 -19.97 -14.47 42.01
C PRO A 54 -20.60 -14.59 40.62
N ASN A 55 -19.94 -15.39 39.79
CA ASN A 55 -20.37 -15.77 38.45
C ASN A 55 -21.73 -16.49 38.52
N LEU A 56 -22.82 -15.75 38.29
CA LEU A 56 -24.17 -16.30 38.21
C LEU A 56 -24.40 -16.88 36.81
N ASN A 57 -24.11 -18.18 36.65
CA ASN A 57 -24.85 -18.97 35.68
C ASN A 57 -26.32 -18.95 36.13
N PRO A 58 -27.28 -18.55 35.28
CA PRO A 58 -28.68 -18.57 35.66
C PRO A 58 -29.11 -20.02 35.86
N PRO A 59 -29.57 -20.43 37.06
CA PRO A 59 -30.23 -21.71 37.20
C PRO A 59 -31.48 -21.69 36.32
N GLY A 60 -31.72 -22.77 35.57
CA GLY A 60 -32.94 -22.95 34.80
C GLY A 60 -34.15 -22.98 35.73
N ILE A 61 -34.74 -21.81 35.99
CA ILE A 61 -35.98 -21.69 36.72
C ILE A 61 -37.09 -22.16 35.77
N SER A 62 -37.54 -23.39 35.96
CA SER A 62 -38.73 -23.93 35.33
C SER A 62 -39.94 -23.17 35.89
N LEU A 63 -40.47 -22.23 35.10
CA LEU A 63 -41.55 -21.30 35.44
C LEU A 63 -42.96 -21.95 35.47
N SER A 64 -43.05 -23.27 35.62
CA SER A 64 -44.30 -24.00 35.38
C SER A 64 -45.28 -24.09 36.56
N ASN A 65 -45.04 -23.46 37.73
CA ASN A 65 -45.92 -23.67 38.89
C ASN A 65 -46.11 -22.50 39.87
N LEU A 66 -45.94 -21.25 39.46
CA LEU A 66 -46.31 -20.10 40.30
C LEU A 66 -47.72 -19.63 39.96
N ASN A 67 -48.71 -20.10 40.73
CA ASN A 67 -50.01 -19.44 40.81
C ASN A 67 -49.78 -18.01 41.33
N PRO A 68 -50.19 -16.96 40.58
CA PRO A 68 -49.97 -15.59 41.02
C PRO A 68 -50.76 -15.36 42.32
N PRO A 69 -50.11 -14.85 43.39
CA PRO A 69 -50.84 -14.48 44.59
C PRO A 69 -51.84 -13.37 44.25
N GLU A 70 -53.08 -13.52 44.71
CA GLU A 70 -54.15 -12.52 44.63
C GLU A 70 -53.75 -11.27 45.41
N THR A 71 -52.88 -10.47 44.78
CA THR A 71 -52.39 -9.23 45.34
C THR A 71 -53.47 -8.20 45.06
N LYS A 72 -54.26 -7.87 46.09
CA LYS A 72 -55.27 -6.80 46.05
C LYS A 72 -54.61 -5.56 45.45
N LEU A 73 -55.00 -5.20 44.22
CA LEU A 73 -54.43 -4.06 43.51
C LEU A 73 -54.61 -2.80 44.40
N PRO A 74 -53.53 -2.16 44.85
CA PRO A 74 -53.65 -0.87 45.52
C PRO A 74 -54.27 0.14 44.54
N ASN A 75 -55.15 1.01 45.06
CA ASN A 75 -55.87 2.05 44.34
C ASN A 75 -54.98 2.71 43.27
N LEU A 76 -55.23 2.37 42.01
CA LEU A 76 -54.50 2.90 40.86
C LEU A 76 -54.73 4.41 40.80
N ILE A 77 -53.65 5.17 40.94
CA ILE A 77 -53.65 6.61 40.71
C ILE A 77 -54.12 6.83 39.26
N PRO A 78 -55.13 7.69 39.00
CA PRO A 78 -55.60 7.95 37.65
C PRO A 78 -54.45 8.47 36.80
N LEU A 79 -54.22 7.85 35.64
CA LEU A 79 -53.13 8.25 34.76
C LEU A 79 -53.30 9.71 34.32
N PRO A 80 -52.20 10.47 34.22
CA PRO A 80 -52.24 11.82 33.69
C PRO A 80 -52.82 11.82 32.28
N THR A 81 -53.83 12.66 32.05
CA THR A 81 -54.48 12.82 30.74
C THR A 81 -53.56 13.64 29.84
N ILE A 82 -52.88 12.97 28.90
CA ILE A 82 -52.03 13.63 27.91
C ILE A 82 -52.94 14.27 26.85
N ASN A 83 -52.71 15.55 26.53
CA ASN A 83 -53.45 16.24 25.46
C ASN A 83 -53.02 15.68 24.09
N ASN A 84 -53.95 15.55 23.13
CA ASN A 84 -53.68 15.08 21.76
C ASN A 84 -52.48 15.79 21.10
N PHE A 85 -52.31 17.08 21.35
CA PHE A 85 -51.16 17.84 20.83
C PHE A 85 -49.81 17.34 21.37
N GLN A 86 -49.74 16.97 22.66
CA GLN A 86 -48.53 16.40 23.25
C GLN A 86 -48.26 14.99 22.70
N LEU A 87 -49.32 14.22 22.44
CA LEU A 87 -49.19 12.90 21.82
C LEU A 87 -48.62 13.01 20.40
N GLU A 88 -49.10 13.97 19.60
CA GLU A 88 -48.61 14.19 18.23
C GLU A 88 -47.12 14.57 18.21
N ASN A 89 -46.69 15.49 19.08
CA ASN A 89 -45.27 15.86 19.22
C ASN A 89 -44.40 14.66 19.61
N LEU A 90 -44.87 13.81 20.54
CA LEU A 90 -44.15 12.59 20.94
C LEU A 90 -44.08 11.56 19.81
N VAL A 91 -45.10 11.48 18.95
CA VAL A 91 -45.10 10.61 17.78
C VAL A 91 -44.09 11.11 16.74
N GLU A 92 -44.03 12.42 16.49
CA GLU A 92 -43.05 13.03 15.58
C GLU A 92 -41.62 12.84 16.10
N GLU A 93 -41.37 13.11 17.39
CA GLU A 93 -40.06 12.90 18.02
C GLU A 93 -39.62 11.43 17.92
N ASN A 94 -40.51 10.49 18.22
CA ASN A 94 -40.22 9.05 18.05
C ASN A 94 -39.92 8.68 16.59
N SER A 95 -40.57 9.32 15.62
CA SER A 95 -40.28 9.12 14.20
C SER A 95 -38.85 9.59 13.86
N MET A 96 -38.47 10.78 14.34
CA MET A 96 -37.12 11.33 14.14
C MET A 96 -36.04 10.46 14.81
N LEU A 97 -36.27 10.01 16.04
CA LEU A 97 -35.36 9.11 16.74
C LEU A 97 -35.19 7.77 16.01
N LYS A 98 -36.25 7.21 15.43
CA LYS A 98 -36.16 5.99 14.61
C LYS A 98 -35.28 6.19 13.39
N LEU A 99 -35.40 7.33 12.70
CA LEU A 99 -34.55 7.67 11.56
C LEU A 99 -33.09 7.85 11.97
N GLU A 100 -32.83 8.49 13.12
CA GLU A 100 -31.48 8.65 13.64
C GLU A 100 -30.84 7.31 14.01
N ILE A 101 -31.58 6.43 14.70
CA ILE A 101 -31.13 5.07 15.02
C ILE A 101 -30.75 4.31 13.73
N GLU A 102 -31.57 4.41 12.68
CA GLU A 102 -31.29 3.73 11.41
C GLU A 102 -30.06 4.31 10.70
N SER A 103 -29.88 5.63 10.73
CA SER A 103 -28.68 6.30 10.22
C SER A 103 -27.41 5.85 10.96
N LEU A 104 -27.48 5.77 12.30
CA LEU A 104 -26.37 5.30 13.14
C LEU A 104 -26.04 3.83 12.90
N LYS A 105 -27.04 2.97 12.74
CA LYS A 105 -26.84 1.55 12.37
C LYS A 105 -26.09 1.42 11.04
N ASN A 106 -26.52 2.16 10.01
CA ASN A 106 -25.87 2.17 8.71
C ASN A 106 -24.41 2.66 8.79
N ARG A 107 -24.16 3.71 9.58
CA ARG A 107 -22.80 4.19 9.85
C ARG A 107 -21.95 3.14 10.54
N ASN A 108 -22.50 2.40 11.50
CA ASN A 108 -21.79 1.34 12.22
C ASN A 108 -21.41 0.19 11.28
N ILE A 109 -22.34 -0.26 10.41
CA ILE A 109 -22.06 -1.26 9.37
C ILE A 109 -20.91 -0.81 8.47
N LYS A 110 -20.94 0.46 8.02
CA LYS A 110 -19.85 1.02 7.20
C LYS A 110 -18.51 0.99 7.92
N LEU A 111 -18.46 1.40 9.19
CA LEU A 111 -17.22 1.36 9.98
C LEU A 111 -16.73 -0.07 10.22
N GLN A 112 -17.63 -1.02 10.44
CA GLN A 112 -17.28 -2.43 10.60
C GLN A 112 -16.67 -3.01 9.32
N THR A 113 -17.23 -2.70 8.15
CA THR A 113 -16.66 -3.14 6.86
C THR A 113 -15.30 -2.51 6.56
N GLU A 114 -15.10 -1.24 6.92
CA GLU A 114 -13.81 -0.56 6.82
C GLU A 114 -12.77 -1.21 7.75
N ASN A 115 -13.13 -1.49 9.00
CA ASN A 115 -12.26 -2.15 9.97
C ASN A 115 -11.84 -3.55 9.50
N ASN A 116 -12.77 -4.34 8.97
CA ASN A 116 -12.48 -5.65 8.37
C ASN A 116 -11.54 -5.56 7.15
N THR A 117 -11.60 -4.46 6.40
CA THR A 117 -10.70 -4.23 5.27
C THR A 117 -9.29 -3.89 5.77
N LEU A 118 -9.18 -3.02 6.77
CA LEU A 118 -7.90 -2.67 7.39
C LEU A 118 -7.23 -3.87 8.07
N LEU A 119 -8.00 -4.78 8.67
CA LEU A 119 -7.46 -6.02 9.24
C LEU A 119 -6.82 -6.92 8.17
N ARG A 120 -7.47 -7.09 7.01
CA ARG A 120 -6.90 -7.84 5.88
C ARG A 120 -5.65 -7.17 5.32
N GLU A 121 -5.66 -5.85 5.17
CA GLU A 121 -4.46 -5.10 4.74
C GLU A 121 -3.30 -5.28 5.71
N ARG A 122 -3.58 -5.26 7.03
CA ARG A 122 -2.58 -5.52 8.07
C ARG A 122 -1.98 -6.93 7.96
N GLU A 123 -2.79 -7.94 7.69
CA GLU A 123 -2.32 -9.32 7.50
C GLU A 123 -1.44 -9.45 6.24
N ASN A 124 -1.84 -8.83 5.14
CA ASN A 124 -1.04 -8.79 3.92
C ASN A 124 0.34 -8.15 4.19
N LEU A 125 0.37 -7.00 4.86
CA LEU A 125 1.63 -6.33 5.23
C LEU A 125 2.52 -7.19 6.13
N LYS A 126 1.94 -8.00 7.03
CA LYS A 126 2.72 -8.96 7.82
C LYS A 126 3.38 -10.03 6.96
N SER A 127 2.68 -10.54 5.95
CA SER A 127 3.25 -11.53 5.02
C SER A 127 4.36 -10.91 4.15
N GLU A 128 4.18 -9.67 3.69
CA GLU A 128 5.22 -8.94 2.97
C GLU A 128 6.45 -8.67 3.85
N GLN A 129 6.25 -8.35 5.14
CA GLN A 129 7.35 -8.16 6.08
C GLN A 129 8.19 -9.43 6.26
N ALA A 130 7.57 -10.61 6.24
CA ALA A 130 8.29 -11.87 6.28
C ALA A 130 9.15 -12.07 5.01
N ASN A 131 8.60 -11.76 3.83
CA ASN A 131 9.35 -11.82 2.57
C ASN A 131 10.54 -10.86 2.55
N ILE A 132 10.37 -9.65 3.09
CA ILE A 132 11.47 -8.68 3.23
C ILE A 132 12.57 -9.27 4.11
N SER A 133 12.23 -9.90 5.23
CA SER A 133 13.22 -10.53 6.12
C SER A 133 14.03 -11.62 5.43
N ILE A 134 13.41 -12.41 4.54
CA ILE A 134 14.09 -13.47 3.77
C ILE A 134 15.07 -12.84 2.76
N LEU A 135 14.65 -11.79 2.06
CA LEU A 135 15.52 -11.08 1.12
C LEU A 135 16.68 -10.38 1.84
N GLU A 136 16.45 -9.86 3.05
CA GLU A 136 17.50 -9.26 3.88
C GLU A 136 18.55 -10.30 4.27
N SER A 137 18.16 -11.52 4.66
CA SER A 137 19.12 -12.60 4.92
C SER A 137 19.90 -13.01 3.67
N GLU A 138 19.23 -13.14 2.51
CA GLU A 138 19.91 -13.50 1.26
C GLU A 138 20.94 -12.42 0.84
N ILE A 139 20.62 -11.14 1.05
CA ILE A 139 21.56 -10.04 0.82
C ILE A 139 22.78 -10.12 1.74
N ILE A 140 22.60 -10.55 2.99
CA ILE A 140 23.71 -10.75 3.94
C ILE A 140 24.61 -11.90 3.45
N ASP A 141 24.03 -13.05 3.12
CA ASP A 141 24.77 -14.23 2.64
C ASP A 141 25.57 -13.92 1.36
N LEU A 142 24.95 -13.20 0.41
CA LEU A 142 25.64 -12.78 -0.82
C LEU A 142 26.78 -11.79 -0.54
N ARG A 143 26.64 -10.90 0.45
CA ARG A 143 27.73 -10.00 0.85
C ARG A 143 28.89 -10.78 1.46
N GLU A 144 28.61 -11.77 2.30
CA GLU A 144 29.63 -12.64 2.88
C GLU A 144 30.37 -13.42 1.79
N MET A 145 29.64 -13.99 0.83
CA MET A 145 30.23 -14.67 -0.33
C MET A 145 31.16 -13.74 -1.14
N ILE A 146 30.73 -12.51 -1.41
CA ILE A 146 31.57 -11.50 -2.09
C ILE A 146 32.85 -11.22 -1.29
N THR A 147 32.76 -11.12 0.04
CA THR A 147 33.96 -10.90 0.87
C THR A 147 34.92 -12.08 0.85
N MET A 148 34.43 -13.32 0.87
CA MET A 148 35.29 -14.51 0.75
C MET A 148 35.99 -14.56 -0.61
N LEU A 149 35.26 -14.34 -1.71
CA LEU A 149 35.84 -14.31 -3.06
C LEU A 149 36.88 -13.18 -3.22
N ALA A 150 36.67 -12.04 -2.56
CA ALA A 150 37.63 -10.94 -2.57
C ALA A 150 38.94 -11.33 -1.84
N GLN A 151 38.84 -12.04 -0.71
CA GLN A 151 40.00 -12.54 0.03
C GLN A 151 40.75 -13.62 -0.76
N GLU A 152 40.03 -14.58 -1.35
CA GLU A 152 40.62 -15.62 -2.19
C GLU A 152 41.37 -15.01 -3.39
N LYS A 153 40.77 -14.02 -4.04
CA LYS A 153 41.42 -13.27 -5.12
C LYS A 153 42.72 -12.61 -4.66
N GLU A 154 42.75 -12.00 -3.47
CA GLU A 154 43.97 -11.37 -2.93
C GLU A 154 45.08 -12.40 -2.68
N VAL A 155 44.73 -13.61 -2.20
CA VAL A 155 45.69 -14.71 -2.01
C VAL A 155 46.28 -15.18 -3.34
N ILE A 156 45.44 -15.31 -4.38
CA ILE A 156 45.88 -15.69 -5.73
C ILE A 156 46.81 -14.62 -6.31
N GLU A 157 46.44 -13.34 -6.22
CA GLU A 157 47.27 -12.22 -6.70
C GLU A 157 48.65 -12.18 -6.01
N LYS A 158 48.71 -12.41 -4.68
CA LYS A 158 49.98 -12.52 -3.94
C LYS A 158 50.81 -13.73 -4.38
N SER A 159 50.18 -14.87 -4.68
CA SER A 159 50.88 -16.08 -5.10
C SER A 159 51.53 -15.92 -6.48
N ILE A 160 50.87 -15.21 -7.41
CA ILE A 160 51.41 -14.91 -8.75
C ILE A 160 52.64 -14.01 -8.67
N LEU A 161 52.67 -13.06 -7.73
CA LEU A 161 53.82 -12.16 -7.54
C LEU A 161 55.05 -12.85 -6.95
N GLN A 162 54.87 -13.98 -6.23
CA GLN A 162 55.98 -14.71 -5.61
C GLN A 162 56.63 -15.73 -6.53
N THR A 163 55.97 -16.15 -7.61
CA THR A 163 56.63 -16.98 -8.62
C THR A 163 57.63 -16.12 -9.38
N PRO A 164 58.96 -16.33 -9.23
CA PRO A 164 59.93 -15.60 -10.01
C PRO A 164 59.64 -15.85 -11.50
N PRO A 165 59.78 -14.83 -12.37
CA PRO A 165 59.56 -15.02 -13.79
C PRO A 165 60.49 -16.14 -14.24
N LYS A 166 59.91 -17.31 -14.52
CA LYS A 166 60.63 -18.44 -15.05
C LYS A 166 61.07 -17.95 -16.42
N VAL A 167 62.34 -17.58 -16.55
CA VAL A 167 62.96 -17.17 -17.81
C VAL A 167 62.75 -18.33 -18.75
N VAL A 168 61.70 -18.26 -19.55
CA VAL A 168 61.47 -19.17 -20.64
C VAL A 168 62.58 -18.82 -21.62
N SER A 169 63.65 -19.62 -21.58
CA SER A 169 64.68 -19.60 -22.61
C SER A 169 63.97 -19.65 -23.95
N GLU A 170 64.15 -18.59 -24.75
CA GLU A 170 63.70 -18.43 -26.13
C GLU A 170 64.21 -19.61 -26.98
N ASN A 171 63.51 -20.73 -26.92
CA ASN A 171 63.55 -21.69 -28.00
C ASN A 171 62.54 -21.18 -29.02
N HIS A 172 63.11 -20.52 -30.03
CA HIS A 172 62.51 -20.11 -31.29
C HIS A 172 61.61 -21.26 -31.83
N ILE A 173 60.31 -21.23 -31.50
CA ILE A 173 59.30 -22.02 -32.21
C ILE A 173 58.73 -21.07 -33.24
N GLU A 174 59.19 -21.26 -34.47
CA GLU A 174 58.65 -20.70 -35.70
C GLU A 174 57.19 -21.18 -35.82
N LEU A 175 56.25 -20.37 -35.34
CA LEU A 175 54.82 -20.62 -35.54
C LEU A 175 54.49 -20.26 -37.00
N GLU A 176 54.27 -21.29 -37.83
CA GLU A 176 53.50 -21.16 -39.06
C GLU A 176 52.13 -20.56 -38.72
N GLU A 177 51.83 -19.41 -39.34
CA GLU A 177 50.55 -18.73 -39.25
C GLU A 177 49.44 -19.64 -39.83
N PRO A 178 48.41 -20.03 -39.07
CA PRO A 178 47.25 -20.66 -39.67
C PRO A 178 46.53 -19.62 -40.53
N VAL A 179 46.51 -19.87 -41.84
CA VAL A 179 45.74 -19.13 -42.85
C VAL A 179 44.27 -19.12 -42.43
N ILE A 180 43.82 -17.99 -41.88
CA ILE A 180 42.41 -17.73 -41.62
C ILE A 180 41.78 -17.39 -42.98
N VAL A 181 41.04 -18.35 -43.54
CA VAL A 181 40.13 -18.12 -44.67
C VAL A 181 39.02 -17.19 -44.19
N THR A 182 39.16 -15.91 -44.47
CA THR A 182 38.10 -14.91 -44.32
C THR A 182 37.10 -15.09 -45.44
N GLU A 183 35.90 -15.58 -45.11
CA GLU A 183 34.74 -15.56 -45.97
C GLU A 183 34.27 -14.10 -46.12
N GLU A 184 34.34 -13.57 -47.35
CA GLU A 184 33.88 -12.23 -47.72
C GLU A 184 32.37 -12.12 -47.51
N VAL A 185 31.94 -11.34 -46.52
CA VAL A 185 30.56 -10.89 -46.40
C VAL A 185 30.54 -9.38 -46.69
N ASP A 186 29.94 -9.05 -47.83
CA ASP A 186 29.74 -7.69 -48.36
C ASP A 186 29.18 -6.71 -47.30
N PRO A 187 29.91 -5.64 -46.96
CA PRO A 187 29.38 -4.54 -46.17
C PRO A 187 28.75 -3.49 -47.09
N LYS A 188 27.41 -3.50 -47.16
CA LYS A 188 26.66 -2.34 -47.67
C LYS A 188 26.82 -1.15 -46.73
N GLU A 189 27.32 -0.07 -47.32
CA GLU A 189 27.36 1.32 -46.88
C GLU A 189 26.30 1.69 -45.83
N ILE A 190 26.73 2.37 -44.76
CA ILE A 190 26.13 3.63 -44.26
C ILE A 190 27.21 4.35 -43.42
N THR A 191 27.68 5.45 -43.98
CA THR A 191 28.39 6.56 -43.32
C THR A 191 27.52 7.19 -42.22
N PRO A 192 28.10 7.69 -41.11
CA PRO A 192 28.57 9.08 -41.11
C PRO A 192 29.85 9.39 -40.30
N SER A 193 30.46 10.49 -40.74
CA SER A 193 31.68 11.18 -40.30
C SER A 193 31.88 11.35 -38.79
N GLN A 194 33.15 11.24 -38.41
CA GLN A 194 33.74 11.67 -37.15
C GLN A 194 33.77 13.21 -37.06
N GLU A 195 33.65 13.79 -35.87
CA GLU A 195 34.75 14.59 -35.29
C GLU A 195 34.56 14.86 -33.78
N GLU A 196 35.60 14.42 -33.07
CA GLU A 196 36.09 14.57 -31.70
C GLU A 196 35.44 15.56 -30.70
N LEU A 197 35.19 15.06 -29.48
CA LEU A 197 35.74 15.71 -28.27
C LEU A 197 35.80 14.76 -27.06
N LYS A 198 37.04 14.47 -26.65
CA LYS A 198 37.45 13.79 -25.43
C LYS A 198 37.00 14.57 -24.19
N LYS A 199 36.31 13.91 -23.25
CA LYS A 199 36.67 13.87 -21.82
C LYS A 199 35.80 12.89 -21.02
N SER A 200 36.50 12.09 -20.23
CA SER A 200 36.10 10.89 -19.51
C SER A 200 35.07 11.14 -18.40
N ARG A 201 33.87 10.56 -18.56
CA ARG A 201 32.99 10.21 -17.44
C ARG A 201 32.48 8.79 -17.66
N LYS A 202 32.89 7.86 -16.79
CA LYS A 202 32.39 6.47 -16.76
C LYS A 202 30.86 6.51 -16.62
N LYS A 203 30.15 6.35 -17.73
CA LYS A 203 28.69 6.20 -17.79
C LYS A 203 28.34 4.77 -17.38
N SER A 204 27.72 4.63 -16.23
CA SER A 204 27.01 3.41 -15.82
C SER A 204 26.04 3.00 -16.93
N LYS A 205 26.25 1.82 -17.51
CA LYS A 205 25.37 1.22 -18.53
C LYS A 205 23.94 1.17 -17.97
N LYS A 206 23.04 2.03 -18.48
CA LYS A 206 21.61 1.90 -18.20
C LYS A 206 21.15 0.52 -18.69
N PRO A 207 20.38 -0.24 -17.90
CA PRO A 207 19.85 -1.53 -18.32
C PRO A 207 19.01 -1.32 -19.58
N LYS A 208 19.38 -2.02 -20.67
CA LYS A 208 18.62 -2.05 -21.91
C LYS A 208 17.24 -2.62 -21.57
N LYS A 209 16.20 -1.78 -21.60
CA LYS A 209 14.82 -2.24 -21.48
C LYS A 209 14.57 -3.23 -22.62
N LYS A 210 14.35 -4.51 -22.27
CA LYS A 210 13.89 -5.52 -23.23
C LYS A 210 12.57 -5.01 -23.82
N LYS A 211 12.54 -4.79 -25.14
CA LYS A 211 11.30 -4.52 -25.86
C LYS A 211 10.52 -5.84 -25.85
N LEU A 212 9.33 -5.84 -25.25
CA LEU A 212 8.44 -7.01 -25.30
C LEU A 212 8.11 -7.34 -26.76
N SER A 213 8.03 -8.62 -27.07
CA SER A 213 7.69 -9.07 -28.41
C SER A 213 6.23 -8.72 -28.74
N LYS A 214 5.89 -8.60 -30.02
CA LYS A 214 4.50 -8.33 -30.45
C LYS A 214 3.53 -9.42 -29.96
N GLU A 215 4.01 -10.64 -29.81
CA GLU A 215 3.23 -11.79 -29.31
C GLU A 215 2.96 -11.69 -27.80
N GLU A 216 3.94 -11.28 -27.00
CA GLU A 216 3.74 -11.02 -25.56
C GLU A 216 2.72 -9.90 -25.32
N ILE A 217 2.74 -8.86 -26.16
CA ILE A 217 1.76 -7.77 -26.09
C ILE A 217 0.35 -8.28 -26.39
N LYS A 218 0.20 -9.16 -27.39
CA LYS A 218 -1.09 -9.73 -27.79
C LYS A 218 -1.66 -10.68 -26.72
N ALA A 219 -0.81 -11.53 -26.12
CA ALA A 219 -1.22 -12.43 -25.05
C ALA A 219 -1.64 -11.69 -23.76
N ILE A 220 -1.03 -10.54 -23.46
CA ILE A 220 -1.43 -9.67 -22.35
C ILE A 220 -2.76 -8.96 -22.66
N GLN A 221 -3.03 -8.62 -23.92
CA GLN A 221 -4.31 -8.02 -24.32
C GLN A 221 -5.46 -9.01 -24.18
N GLU A 222 -5.30 -10.24 -24.68
CA GLU A 222 -6.36 -11.26 -24.72
C GLU A 222 -6.73 -11.78 -23.31
N LYS A 223 -5.76 -11.94 -22.41
CA LYS A 223 -6.02 -12.31 -21.00
C LYS A 223 -6.76 -11.24 -20.20
N HIS A 224 -6.72 -9.98 -20.64
CA HIS A 224 -7.32 -8.86 -19.90
C HIS A 224 -8.67 -8.41 -20.46
N GLU A 225 -9.11 -8.93 -21.60
CA GLU A 225 -10.38 -8.55 -22.26
C GLU A 225 -11.61 -9.21 -21.59
N THR A 226 -11.41 -10.29 -20.83
CA THR A 226 -12.49 -11.06 -20.19
C THR A 226 -12.85 -10.62 -18.78
N MET A 227 -12.09 -9.71 -18.15
CA MET A 227 -12.35 -9.26 -16.78
C MET A 227 -12.52 -7.73 -16.68
N ALA A 228 -13.77 -7.28 -16.71
CA ALA A 228 -14.24 -5.93 -16.33
C ALA A 228 -13.89 -4.77 -17.30
N PRO A 229 -14.74 -3.72 -17.38
CA PRO A 229 -14.68 -2.72 -18.44
C PRO A 229 -13.34 -1.96 -18.42
N VAL A 230 -12.55 -2.16 -19.47
CA VAL A 230 -11.30 -1.47 -19.89
C VAL A 230 -11.01 -0.19 -19.10
N ARG A 231 -10.49 -0.36 -17.87
CA ARG A 231 -10.30 0.76 -16.95
C ARG A 231 -9.01 1.49 -17.33
N ARG A 232 -9.16 2.68 -17.90
CA ARG A 232 -8.18 3.80 -17.95
C ARG A 232 -6.73 3.34 -17.73
N ARG A 233 -6.08 2.79 -18.76
CA ARG A 233 -4.66 2.39 -18.71
C ARG A 233 -3.84 3.36 -19.55
N CYS A 234 -2.70 3.80 -19.02
CA CYS A 234 -1.81 4.64 -19.82
C CYS A 234 -1.20 3.83 -20.98
N PRO A 235 -1.31 4.27 -22.24
CA PRO A 235 -0.78 3.51 -23.38
C PRO A 235 0.75 3.47 -23.42
N THR A 236 1.44 4.44 -22.80
CA THR A 236 2.91 4.52 -22.85
C THR A 236 3.59 3.76 -21.72
N CYS A 237 3.17 3.96 -20.47
CA CYS A 237 3.82 3.35 -19.31
C CYS A 237 3.00 2.21 -18.69
N LEU A 238 1.82 1.91 -19.26
CA LEU A 238 0.94 0.83 -18.83
C LEU A 238 0.47 0.91 -17.38
N ASN A 239 0.59 2.09 -16.75
CA ASN A 239 0.15 2.32 -15.38
C ASN A 239 -1.36 2.10 -15.24
N LEU A 240 -1.73 1.30 -14.24
CA LEU A 240 -3.11 0.92 -13.88
C LEU A 240 -3.64 1.70 -12.66
N ASN A 241 -2.77 2.43 -11.95
CA ASN A 241 -3.16 3.14 -10.75
C ASN A 241 -4.01 4.38 -11.10
N LYS A 242 -5.33 4.29 -10.88
CA LYS A 242 -6.30 5.37 -11.14
C LYS A 242 -5.93 6.70 -10.48
N LYS A 243 -5.28 6.68 -9.30
CA LYS A 243 -4.81 7.90 -8.59
C LYS A 243 -3.84 8.75 -9.43
N PHE A 244 -3.10 8.12 -10.33
CA PHE A 244 -2.14 8.80 -11.20
C PHE A 244 -2.70 9.08 -12.60
N ILE A 245 -3.98 8.82 -12.88
CA ILE A 245 -4.59 9.10 -14.18
C ILE A 245 -5.62 10.20 -13.98
N ARG A 246 -5.25 11.41 -14.40
CA ARG A 246 -6.10 12.60 -14.29
C ARG A 246 -7.02 12.68 -15.49
N GLU A 247 -8.28 12.97 -15.24
CA GLU A 247 -9.28 13.25 -16.26
C GLU A 247 -9.33 14.76 -16.47
N MET A 248 -9.20 15.21 -17.72
CA MET A 248 -9.23 16.61 -18.12
C MET A 248 -10.25 16.79 -19.24
N GLN A 249 -10.77 18.01 -19.39
CA GLN A 249 -11.64 18.35 -20.51
C GLN A 249 -10.80 18.48 -21.79
N ASP A 250 -11.23 17.82 -22.86
CA ASP A 250 -10.65 17.93 -24.19
C ASP A 250 -11.35 19.06 -24.96
N LYS A 251 -10.79 20.28 -24.85
CA LYS A 251 -11.31 21.45 -25.55
C LYS A 251 -11.28 21.32 -27.08
N SER A 252 -10.52 20.38 -27.63
CA SER A 252 -10.49 20.10 -29.06
C SER A 252 -11.68 19.28 -29.55
N ASN A 253 -12.41 18.62 -28.64
CA ASN A 253 -13.56 17.78 -28.97
C ASN A 253 -14.81 18.34 -28.30
N ILE A 254 -15.63 19.06 -29.06
CA ILE A 254 -16.90 19.61 -28.56
C ILE A 254 -17.99 18.60 -28.90
N LEU A 255 -18.58 17.96 -27.89
CA LEU A 255 -19.65 16.98 -28.06
C LEU A 255 -21.01 17.64 -28.29
N MET A 256 -21.26 18.76 -27.64
CA MET A 256 -22.49 19.55 -27.80
C MET A 256 -22.14 21.03 -27.60
N GLN A 257 -22.75 21.92 -28.39
CA GLN A 257 -22.41 23.35 -28.35
C GLN A 257 -23.27 24.15 -27.35
N ASN A 258 -24.54 23.78 -27.15
CA ASN A 258 -25.46 24.47 -26.22
C ASN A 258 -26.28 23.47 -25.38
N PRO A 259 -25.93 23.26 -24.09
CA PRO A 259 -24.75 23.79 -23.39
C PRO A 259 -23.44 23.24 -23.98
N THR A 260 -22.33 24.00 -23.86
CA THR A 260 -21.03 23.55 -24.38
C THR A 260 -20.47 22.41 -23.53
N ILE A 261 -20.50 21.20 -24.07
CA ILE A 261 -19.94 20.00 -23.44
C ILE A 261 -18.70 19.57 -24.20
N TYR A 262 -17.56 19.55 -23.50
CA TYR A 262 -16.30 19.05 -24.03
C TYR A 262 -16.15 17.55 -23.79
N GLY A 263 -15.45 16.87 -24.70
CA GLY A 263 -15.01 15.51 -24.53
C GLY A 263 -14.05 15.36 -23.35
N LYS A 264 -13.76 14.11 -22.98
CA LYS A 264 -12.82 13.79 -21.90
C LYS A 264 -11.49 13.34 -22.50
N LYS A 265 -10.39 13.75 -21.89
CA LYS A 265 -9.04 13.23 -22.14
C LYS A 265 -8.38 12.82 -20.83
N PHE A 266 -7.56 11.79 -20.87
CA PHE A 266 -6.79 11.30 -19.74
C PHE A 266 -5.33 11.74 -19.86
N ARG A 267 -4.72 12.06 -18.71
CA ARG A 267 -3.29 12.37 -18.61
C ARG A 267 -2.62 11.52 -17.54
N CYS A 268 -1.53 10.86 -17.89
CA CYS A 268 -0.75 10.08 -16.92
C CYS A 268 0.12 11.00 -16.07
N GLY A 269 0.04 10.87 -14.74
CA GLY A 269 0.89 11.60 -13.80
C GLY A 269 2.34 11.10 -13.74
N ILE A 270 2.66 9.96 -14.35
CA ILE A 270 4.02 9.39 -14.35
C ILE A 270 4.78 9.82 -15.61
N CYS A 271 4.24 9.53 -16.80
CA CYS A 271 4.91 9.83 -18.07
C CYS A 271 4.34 11.02 -18.82
N SER A 272 3.31 11.69 -18.29
CA SER A 272 2.63 12.84 -18.91
C SER A 272 1.93 12.58 -20.26
N THR A 273 1.86 11.33 -20.74
CA THR A 273 1.11 10.98 -21.96
C THR A 273 -0.37 11.36 -21.80
N GLU A 274 -0.93 11.99 -22.82
CA GLU A 274 -2.36 12.29 -22.95
C GLU A 274 -3.02 11.33 -23.96
N TRP A 275 -4.22 10.82 -23.66
CA TRP A 275 -5.00 9.97 -24.56
C TRP A 275 -6.51 10.17 -24.37
N LYS A 276 -7.31 9.76 -25.35
CA LYS A 276 -8.78 9.81 -25.31
C LYS A 276 -9.36 8.50 -24.78
#